data_AF-A0A1J5BMA6-F1
#
_entry.id   AF-A0A1J5BMA6-F1
#
_cell.length_a   1.000
_cell.length_b   1.000
_cell.length_c   1.000
_cell.angle_alpha   90.00
_cell.angle_beta   90.00
_cell.angle_gamma   90.00
#
_symmetry.space_group_name_H-M   'P 1'
#
loop_
_entity.id
_entity.type
_entity.pdbx_description
1 polymer ?
#
loop_
_entity_poly.entity_id
_entity_poly.type
_entity_poly.pdbx_seq_one_letter_code
_entity_poly.pdbx_strand_id
1 'polypeptide(L)'
;MGRKKGWSDEQRYYIEIGVGKERRKIALSMLDALFGRETETGDTDHVRGALTFWDVIPQIAPENPKSPDQISLAVEIMTPHQSHYYQQDAYAGSMTPHESGKPNPISFLTVPPGSDFVFHVQCDAAHLVRLAPELAQVGQDGSPRWKTLLEAAFAHAFKWLGFGAKTAVGYGAMETERMKQARLAEMEKQRQAETQTARARERERQEAEAVCWHGARIKFNRANKSLTAEKDGKTAIALAPRGEMLLASLPADIRTKIEANQFVKLDTYVAGNTLLRVKVNP
;
A
#
# COMPACT_ATOMS: atom_id res chain seq x y z
N MET A 1 18.46 1.13 9.21
CA MET A 1 19.47 1.30 8.15
C MET A 1 18.88 0.86 6.82
N GLY A 2 18.62 1.79 5.90
CA GLY A 2 18.02 1.48 4.61
C GLY A 2 18.98 0.65 3.74
N ARG A 3 18.49 -0.44 3.15
CA ARG A 3 19.24 -1.18 2.12
C ARG A 3 19.60 -0.18 1.02
N LYS A 4 20.88 -0.02 0.67
CA LYS A 4 21.32 0.97 -0.33
C LYS A 4 20.71 0.75 -1.75
N LYS A 5 19.97 -0.35 -2.00
CA LYS A 5 19.26 -0.65 -3.27
C LYS A 5 20.09 -0.41 -4.54
N GLY A 6 21.40 -0.69 -4.48
CA GLY A 6 22.32 -0.50 -5.60
C GLY A 6 23.02 0.87 -5.67
N TRP A 7 22.69 1.80 -4.77
CA TRP A 7 23.43 3.04 -4.55
C TRP A 7 24.74 2.78 -3.77
N SER A 8 25.79 3.51 -4.13
CA SER A 8 27.10 3.48 -3.48
C SER A 8 27.73 4.87 -3.52
N ASP A 9 28.43 5.20 -2.45
CA ASP A 9 29.28 6.37 -2.27
C ASP A 9 30.73 6.12 -2.72
N GLU A 10 31.05 4.88 -3.10
CA GLU A 10 32.39 4.50 -3.56
C GLU A 10 32.78 5.23 -4.85
N GLN A 11 33.94 5.88 -4.82
CA GLN A 11 34.56 6.52 -5.97
C GLN A 11 35.26 5.48 -6.84
N ARG A 12 34.61 5.11 -7.96
CA ARG A 12 35.08 4.04 -8.86
C ARG A 12 35.10 4.44 -10.33
N TYR A 13 34.63 5.64 -10.65
CA TYR A 13 34.74 6.21 -11.97
C TYR A 13 35.83 7.26 -12.00
N TYR A 14 36.42 7.49 -13.17
CA TYR A 14 37.50 8.45 -13.33
C TYR A 14 37.32 9.20 -14.63
N ILE A 15 37.43 10.52 -14.57
CA ILE A 15 37.58 11.35 -15.77
C ILE A 15 39.01 11.90 -15.82
N GLU A 16 39.58 11.89 -17.03
CA GLU A 16 40.86 12.56 -17.30
C GLU A 16 40.59 13.97 -17.80
N ILE A 17 41.25 14.94 -17.17
CA ILE A 17 41.23 16.35 -17.55
C ILE A 17 42.66 16.86 -17.76
N GLY A 18 42.80 17.94 -18.53
CA GLY A 18 44.10 18.51 -18.91
C GLY A 18 44.72 17.87 -20.16
N VAL A 19 45.80 18.48 -20.66
CA VAL A 19 46.47 18.07 -21.91
C VAL A 19 47.96 17.83 -21.64
N GLY A 20 48.56 16.86 -22.34
CA GLY A 20 50.00 16.59 -22.24
C GLY A 20 50.44 16.14 -20.84
N LYS A 21 51.42 16.82 -20.25
CA LYS A 21 51.99 16.48 -18.94
C LYS A 21 51.11 16.93 -17.74
N GLU A 22 50.09 17.73 -17.97
CA GLU A 22 49.16 18.24 -16.95
C GLU A 22 47.91 17.38 -16.80
N ARG A 23 47.90 16.17 -17.38
CA ARG A 23 46.79 15.23 -17.24
C ARG A 23 46.63 14.81 -15.78
N ARG A 24 45.41 14.98 -15.27
CA ARG A 24 45.04 14.51 -13.94
C ARG A 24 43.68 13.82 -13.96
N LYS A 25 43.46 12.96 -12.97
CA LYS A 25 42.24 12.15 -12.83
C LYS A 25 41.37 12.72 -11.73
N ILE A 26 40.10 12.92 -12.02
CA ILE A 26 39.08 13.20 -11.01
C ILE A 26 38.33 11.90 -10.75
N ALA A 27 38.35 11.43 -9.50
CA ALA A 27 37.58 10.27 -9.06
C ALA A 27 36.12 10.67 -8.79
N LEU A 28 35.18 9.86 -9.26
CA LEU A 28 33.74 10.10 -9.15
C LEU A 28 33.04 8.87 -8.58
N SER A 29 32.10 9.11 -7.67
CA SER A 29 31.08 8.15 -7.28
C SER A 29 29.94 8.13 -8.32
N MET A 30 28.99 7.20 -8.16
CA MET A 30 27.77 7.23 -8.99
C MET A 30 26.87 8.42 -8.67
N LEU A 31 26.93 8.97 -7.46
CA LEU A 31 26.19 10.19 -7.11
C LEU A 31 26.75 11.37 -7.90
N ASP A 32 28.08 11.51 -7.93
CA ASP A 32 28.76 12.55 -8.71
C ASP A 32 28.44 12.44 -10.20
N ALA A 33 28.44 11.22 -10.75
CA ALA A 33 28.13 11.01 -12.16
C ALA A 33 26.68 11.38 -12.53
N LEU A 34 25.72 11.10 -11.64
CA LEU A 34 24.30 11.34 -11.90
C LEU A 34 23.88 12.79 -11.57
N PHE A 35 24.29 13.32 -10.43
CA PHE A 35 23.82 14.60 -9.88
C PHE A 35 24.85 15.73 -10.01
N GLY A 36 26.12 15.39 -10.21
CA GLY A 36 27.23 16.34 -10.28
C GLY A 36 28.07 16.36 -9.01
N ARG A 37 29.26 16.91 -9.15
CA ARG A 37 30.24 17.13 -8.08
C ARG A 37 30.52 18.63 -7.99
N GLU A 38 30.36 19.17 -6.80
CA GLU A 38 30.77 20.54 -6.47
C GLU A 38 31.94 20.48 -5.48
N THR A 39 32.99 21.22 -5.78
CA THR A 39 34.19 21.36 -4.95
C THR A 39 34.24 22.73 -4.29
N GLU A 40 35.19 22.95 -3.38
CA GLU A 40 35.31 24.22 -2.67
C GLU A 40 35.58 25.39 -3.63
N THR A 41 35.17 26.60 -3.22
CA THR A 41 35.33 27.83 -4.00
C THR A 41 36.79 28.04 -4.41
N GLY A 42 37.05 28.02 -5.71
CA GLY A 42 38.39 28.20 -6.29
C GLY A 42 39.03 26.90 -6.81
N ASP A 43 38.44 25.75 -6.52
CA ASP A 43 38.79 24.49 -7.17
C ASP A 43 38.20 24.42 -8.60
N THR A 44 38.82 23.62 -9.46
CA THR A 44 38.42 23.43 -10.87
C THR A 44 37.85 22.04 -11.12
N ASP A 45 37.73 21.21 -10.08
CA ASP A 45 37.24 19.82 -10.13
C ASP A 45 35.72 19.66 -10.05
N HIS A 46 35.00 20.72 -10.42
CA HIS A 46 33.55 20.67 -10.59
C HIS A 46 33.19 19.78 -11.79
N VAL A 47 32.22 18.89 -11.59
CA VAL A 47 31.73 18.01 -12.65
C VAL A 47 30.22 18.13 -12.74
N ARG A 48 29.72 18.47 -13.93
CA ARG A 48 28.28 18.47 -14.21
C ARG A 48 27.74 17.03 -14.16
N GLY A 49 26.62 16.83 -13.46
CA GLY A 49 25.89 15.56 -13.47
C GLY A 49 25.23 15.24 -14.82
N ALA A 50 24.89 13.98 -15.04
CA ALA A 50 24.22 13.53 -16.25
C ALA A 50 22.69 13.65 -16.22
N LEU A 51 22.09 13.92 -15.07
CA LEU A 51 20.64 14.05 -14.92
C LEU A 51 20.21 15.52 -14.83
N THR A 52 19.12 15.84 -15.54
CA THR A 52 18.39 17.10 -15.44
C THR A 52 17.01 16.82 -14.87
N PHE A 53 16.65 17.48 -13.77
CA PHE A 53 15.35 17.40 -13.12
C PHE A 53 14.50 18.60 -13.52
N TRP A 54 13.33 18.34 -14.08
CA TRP A 54 12.39 19.39 -14.43
C TRP A 54 11.52 19.73 -13.21
N ASP A 55 11.01 20.96 -13.18
CA ASP A 55 9.98 21.34 -12.22
C ASP A 55 8.74 20.47 -12.41
N VAL A 56 8.11 20.11 -11.29
CA VAL A 56 6.92 19.28 -11.28
C VAL A 56 5.69 20.18 -11.25
N ILE A 57 4.85 20.06 -12.28
CA ILE A 57 3.56 20.74 -12.35
C ILE A 57 2.48 19.73 -11.92
N PRO A 58 1.75 19.98 -10.82
CA PRO A 58 0.73 19.06 -10.34
C PRO A 58 -0.50 19.07 -11.25
N GLN A 59 -1.09 17.90 -11.46
CA GLN A 59 -2.40 17.71 -12.05
C GLN A 59 -3.43 17.65 -10.92
N ILE A 60 -4.08 18.79 -10.67
CA ILE A 60 -4.96 18.96 -9.51
C ILE A 60 -6.22 18.10 -9.68
N ALA A 61 -6.52 17.29 -8.66
CA ALA A 61 -7.73 16.49 -8.64
C ALA A 61 -8.99 17.37 -8.62
N PRO A 62 -10.05 17.00 -9.34
CA PRO A 62 -11.32 17.72 -9.29
C PRO A 62 -12.02 17.50 -7.94
N GLU A 63 -12.78 18.50 -7.48
CA GLU A 63 -13.60 18.40 -6.26
C GLU A 63 -14.67 17.30 -6.38
N ASN A 64 -15.19 17.10 -7.59
CA ASN A 64 -16.21 16.11 -7.91
C ASN A 64 -15.83 15.38 -9.21
N PRO A 65 -15.77 14.03 -9.21
CA PRO A 65 -15.48 13.25 -10.41
C PRO A 65 -16.44 13.51 -11.60
N LYS A 66 -17.66 14.02 -11.33
CA LYS A 66 -18.64 14.38 -12.36
C LYS A 66 -18.43 15.77 -12.96
N SER A 67 -17.50 16.56 -12.41
CA SER A 67 -17.22 17.94 -12.80
C SER A 67 -15.70 18.14 -12.90
N PRO A 68 -15.04 17.57 -13.93
CA PRO A 68 -13.58 17.52 -14.01
C PRO A 68 -12.91 18.89 -14.11
N ASP A 69 -13.64 19.91 -14.58
CA ASP A 69 -13.11 21.28 -14.71
C ASP A 69 -13.15 22.07 -13.38
N GLN A 70 -13.80 21.52 -12.34
CA GLN A 70 -13.88 22.14 -11.03
C GLN A 70 -12.74 21.67 -10.13
N ILE A 71 -11.63 22.38 -10.20
CA ILE A 71 -10.45 22.17 -9.36
C ILE A 71 -10.36 23.24 -8.25
N SER A 72 -9.88 22.85 -7.07
CA SER A 72 -9.59 23.79 -5.99
C SER A 72 -8.30 23.45 -5.27
N LEU A 73 -7.64 24.50 -4.78
CA LEU A 73 -6.54 24.41 -3.83
C LEU A 73 -7.09 24.80 -2.45
N ALA A 74 -6.60 24.16 -1.40
CA ALA A 74 -6.94 24.55 -0.04
C ALA A 74 -5.88 25.50 0.53
N VAL A 75 -6.31 26.56 1.23
CA VAL A 75 -5.43 27.46 1.97
C VAL A 75 -5.27 26.90 3.38
N GLU A 76 -4.04 26.69 3.81
CA GLU A 76 -3.73 26.25 5.17
C GLU A 76 -2.86 27.29 5.87
N ILE A 77 -2.96 27.37 7.20
CA ILE A 77 -2.23 28.37 8.01
C ILE A 77 -1.26 27.64 8.92
N MET A 78 0.00 28.08 8.92
CA MET A 78 0.98 27.66 9.92
C MET A 78 1.37 28.85 10.78
N THR A 79 1.27 28.68 12.10
CA THR A 79 1.77 29.65 13.09
C THR A 79 3.00 29.05 13.76
N PRO A 80 4.22 29.24 13.24
CA PRO A 80 5.42 28.77 13.93
C PRO A 80 5.55 29.52 15.26
N HIS A 81 5.61 28.76 16.36
CA HIS A 81 5.67 29.33 17.71
C HIS A 81 7.11 29.49 18.24
N GLN A 82 8.13 28.87 17.62
CA GLN A 82 9.47 28.74 18.22
C GLN A 82 10.65 28.79 17.22
N SER A 83 10.56 29.55 16.13
CA SER A 83 11.67 29.65 15.14
C SER A 83 13.00 30.10 15.77
N HIS A 84 12.94 30.95 16.80
CA HIS A 84 14.12 31.50 17.49
C HIS A 84 14.90 30.49 18.34
N TYR A 85 14.27 29.41 18.83
CA TYR A 85 14.93 28.40 19.65
C TYR A 85 15.80 27.44 18.81
N TYR A 86 15.39 27.17 17.57
CA TYR A 86 16.08 26.22 16.67
C TYR A 86 17.10 26.89 15.73
N GLN A 87 17.21 28.22 15.73
CA GLN A 87 18.05 28.98 14.78
C GLN A 87 19.27 29.67 15.43
N GLN A 88 19.58 29.43 16.71
CA GLN A 88 20.76 30.03 17.34
C GLN A 88 22.03 29.16 17.15
N ASP A 89 23.08 29.78 16.60
CA ASP A 89 24.45 29.29 16.70
C ASP A 89 24.85 29.15 18.16
N ALA A 90 25.53 28.05 18.50
CA ALA A 90 25.87 27.60 19.86
C ALA A 90 26.75 28.57 20.70
N TYR A 91 27.05 29.78 20.22
CA TYR A 91 28.00 30.71 20.82
C TYR A 91 27.40 32.00 21.41
N ALA A 92 26.09 32.23 21.33
CA ALA A 92 25.46 33.42 21.91
C ALA A 92 24.32 33.06 22.87
N GLY A 93 24.64 33.06 24.17
CA GLY A 93 23.68 33.21 25.28
C GLY A 93 22.35 32.45 25.15
N SER A 94 22.34 31.20 25.63
CA SER A 94 21.16 30.32 25.71
C SER A 94 19.93 31.03 26.30
N MET A 95 18.98 31.41 25.46
CA MET A 95 17.64 31.80 25.91
C MET A 95 16.87 30.51 26.26
N THR A 96 16.40 30.40 27.50
CA THR A 96 15.56 29.29 27.95
C THR A 96 14.29 29.19 27.08
N PRO A 97 13.77 27.99 26.79
CA PRO A 97 12.54 27.85 26.01
C PRO A 97 11.42 28.65 26.67
N HIS A 98 10.89 29.67 25.97
CA HIS A 98 9.79 30.47 26.48
C HIS A 98 8.67 30.52 25.44
N GLU A 99 7.45 30.14 25.83
CA GLU A 99 6.27 30.00 24.96
C GLU A 99 5.57 31.35 24.67
N SER A 100 6.29 32.47 24.75
CA SER A 100 5.71 33.82 24.67
C SER A 100 5.92 34.54 23.34
N GLY A 101 6.44 33.83 22.32
CA GLY A 101 6.55 34.37 20.97
C GLY A 101 5.17 34.65 20.36
N LYS A 102 4.98 35.82 19.74
CA LYS A 102 3.75 36.12 18.99
C LYS A 102 3.68 35.21 17.76
N PRO A 103 2.58 34.46 17.54
CA PRO A 103 2.42 33.66 16.33
C PRO A 103 2.40 34.57 15.11
N ASN A 104 3.19 34.25 14.09
CA ASN A 104 3.14 34.91 12.79
C ASN A 104 2.48 33.96 11.78
N PRO A 105 1.18 34.12 11.46
CA PRO A 105 0.49 33.22 10.54
C PRO A 105 1.10 33.29 9.14
N ILE A 106 1.50 32.14 8.62
CA ILE A 106 1.94 31.96 7.24
C ILE A 106 0.88 31.13 6.54
N SER A 107 0.14 31.76 5.62
CA SER A 107 -0.78 31.06 4.74
C SER A 107 -0.02 30.40 3.60
N PHE A 108 -0.31 29.14 3.31
CA PHE A 108 0.26 28.43 2.17
C PHE A 108 -0.84 27.65 1.43
N LEU A 109 -0.64 27.48 0.13
CA LEU A 109 -1.52 26.69 -0.71
C LEU A 109 -1.19 25.20 -0.55
N THR A 110 -2.23 24.38 -0.54
CA THR A 110 -2.14 22.94 -0.46
C THR A 110 -2.81 22.31 -1.67
N VAL A 111 -2.13 21.33 -2.24
CA VAL A 111 -2.67 20.50 -3.31
C VAL A 111 -3.55 19.41 -2.67
N PRO A 112 -4.80 19.22 -3.13
CA PRO A 112 -5.70 18.25 -2.53
C PRO A 112 -5.21 16.81 -2.73
N PRO A 113 -5.50 15.90 -1.76
CA PRO A 113 -5.24 14.47 -1.93
C PRO A 113 -5.91 13.91 -3.18
N GLY A 114 -5.24 12.96 -3.83
CA GLY A 114 -5.71 12.37 -5.10
C GLY A 114 -5.24 13.12 -6.35
N SER A 115 -4.55 14.25 -6.21
CA SER A 115 -3.88 14.92 -7.33
C SER A 115 -2.67 14.11 -7.82
N ASP A 116 -2.40 14.19 -9.12
CA ASP A 116 -1.30 13.47 -9.77
C ASP A 116 -0.08 14.37 -9.98
N PHE A 117 1.11 13.77 -9.96
CA PHE A 117 2.39 14.46 -10.15
C PHE A 117 3.21 13.69 -11.18
N VAL A 118 3.75 14.39 -12.18
CA VAL A 118 4.62 13.80 -13.20
C VAL A 118 6.04 14.33 -13.03
N PHE A 119 6.96 13.43 -12.68
CA PHE A 119 8.38 13.75 -12.51
C PHE A 119 9.12 13.48 -13.83
N HIS A 120 9.58 14.55 -14.48
CA HIS A 120 10.38 14.45 -15.69
C HIS A 120 11.87 14.55 -15.36
N VAL A 121 12.59 13.45 -15.61
CA VAL A 121 14.04 13.39 -15.46
C VAL A 121 14.65 13.01 -16.79
N GLN A 122 15.50 13.90 -17.30
CA GLN A 122 16.22 13.70 -18.56
C GLN A 122 17.65 13.29 -18.25
N CYS A 123 18.16 12.32 -19.01
CA CYS A 123 19.54 11.89 -18.94
C CYS A 123 20.29 12.31 -20.21
N ASP A 124 21.42 12.99 -20.06
CA ASP A 124 22.41 13.12 -21.12
C ASP A 124 23.17 11.79 -21.23
N ALA A 125 22.69 10.91 -22.12
CA ALA A 125 23.22 9.57 -22.28
C ALA A 125 24.69 9.56 -22.73
N ALA A 126 25.08 10.47 -23.62
CA ALA A 126 26.46 10.54 -24.10
C ALA A 126 27.42 10.94 -22.97
N HIS A 127 27.02 11.92 -22.16
CA HIS A 127 27.77 12.33 -20.98
C HIS A 127 27.80 11.21 -19.92
N LEU A 128 26.67 10.54 -19.66
CA LEU A 128 26.62 9.42 -18.72
C LEU A 128 27.51 8.26 -19.15
N VAL A 129 27.52 7.89 -20.43
CA VAL A 129 28.40 6.84 -20.96
C VAL A 129 29.87 7.20 -20.74
N ARG A 130 30.24 8.47 -20.89
CA ARG A 130 31.61 8.94 -20.63
C ARG A 130 31.98 8.90 -19.15
N LEU A 131 31.06 9.29 -18.27
CA LEU A 131 31.31 9.34 -16.82
C LEU A 131 31.25 7.95 -16.16
N ALA A 132 30.20 7.18 -16.45
CA ALA A 132 29.86 5.94 -15.78
C ALA A 132 29.08 5.00 -16.73
N PRO A 133 29.76 4.29 -17.65
CA PRO A 133 29.12 3.46 -18.68
C PRO A 133 28.13 2.44 -18.12
N GLU A 134 28.42 1.86 -16.94
CA GLU A 134 27.56 0.87 -16.31
C GLU A 134 26.19 1.41 -15.86
N LEU A 135 26.06 2.72 -15.65
CA LEU A 135 24.78 3.34 -15.29
C LEU A 135 23.89 3.56 -16.53
N ALA A 136 24.50 3.62 -17.71
CA ALA A 136 23.80 3.70 -19.00
C ALA A 136 23.40 2.31 -19.53
N GLN A 137 23.95 1.22 -18.97
CA GLN A 137 23.61 -0.14 -19.40
C GLN A 137 22.13 -0.45 -19.18
N VAL A 138 21.52 -1.07 -20.18
CA VAL A 138 20.12 -1.47 -20.19
C VAL A 138 19.97 -2.83 -19.52
N GLY A 139 19.08 -2.92 -18.54
CA GLY A 139 18.74 -4.13 -17.83
C GLY A 139 17.77 -5.04 -18.59
N GLN A 140 17.39 -6.14 -17.96
CA GLN A 140 16.43 -7.11 -18.53
C GLN A 140 15.04 -6.50 -18.78
N ASP A 141 14.67 -5.45 -18.03
CA ASP A 141 13.42 -4.72 -18.15
C ASP A 141 13.43 -3.66 -19.26
N GLY A 142 14.51 -3.59 -20.05
CA GLY A 142 14.67 -2.61 -21.11
C GLY A 142 14.96 -1.18 -20.61
N SER A 143 15.15 -0.97 -19.31
CA SER A 143 15.47 0.34 -18.74
C SER A 143 16.97 0.48 -18.43
N PRO A 144 17.57 1.66 -18.63
CA PRO A 144 18.94 1.91 -18.21
C PRO A 144 19.03 1.92 -16.68
N ARG A 145 20.15 1.42 -16.14
CA ARG A 145 20.34 1.23 -14.69
C ARG A 145 20.13 2.50 -13.87
N TRP A 146 20.52 3.68 -14.37
CA TRP A 146 20.27 4.96 -13.67
C TRP A 146 18.78 5.18 -13.39
N LYS A 147 17.89 4.76 -14.31
CA LYS A 147 16.44 4.94 -14.17
C LYS A 147 15.90 4.04 -13.07
N THR A 148 16.30 2.77 -13.03
CA THR A 148 15.92 1.83 -11.97
C THR A 148 16.37 2.31 -10.59
N LEU A 149 17.58 2.86 -10.48
CA LEU A 149 18.10 3.45 -9.25
C LEU A 149 17.27 4.66 -8.80
N LEU A 150 16.90 5.52 -9.75
CA LEU A 150 16.12 6.71 -9.49
C LEU A 150 14.67 6.40 -9.10
N GLU A 151 14.03 5.44 -9.76
CA GLU A 151 12.71 4.92 -9.38
C GLU A 151 12.72 4.35 -7.95
N ALA A 152 13.80 3.64 -7.59
CA ALA A 152 13.98 3.13 -6.23
C ALA A 152 14.16 4.24 -5.18
N ALA A 153 14.81 5.35 -5.56
CA ALA A 153 14.97 6.53 -4.72
C ALA A 153 13.64 7.29 -4.56
N PHE A 154 12.90 7.53 -5.64
CA PHE A 154 11.56 8.13 -5.59
C PHE A 154 10.61 7.31 -4.72
N ALA A 155 10.56 5.98 -4.90
CA ALA A 155 9.73 5.11 -4.07
C ALA A 155 10.11 5.17 -2.58
N HIS A 156 11.39 5.43 -2.26
CA HIS A 156 11.82 5.65 -0.88
C HIS A 156 11.36 7.03 -0.37
N ALA A 157 11.58 8.08 -1.15
CA ALA A 157 11.18 9.45 -0.80
C ALA A 157 9.66 9.57 -0.59
N PHE A 158 8.87 9.02 -1.52
CA PHE A 158 7.41 8.96 -1.42
C PHE A 158 6.92 8.29 -0.14
N LYS A 159 7.60 7.21 0.29
CA LYS A 159 7.20 6.45 1.47
C LYS A 159 7.64 7.09 2.79
N TRP A 160 8.80 7.74 2.84
CA TRP A 160 9.46 8.09 4.11
C TRP A 160 9.80 9.56 4.29
N LEU A 161 9.89 10.34 3.21
CA LEU A 161 10.34 11.73 3.26
C LEU A 161 9.21 12.71 2.92
N GLY A 162 8.40 12.39 1.91
CA GLY A 162 7.44 13.33 1.33
C GLY A 162 8.12 14.47 0.53
N PHE A 163 7.32 15.25 -0.18
CA PHE A 163 7.76 16.42 -0.95
C PHE A 163 7.04 17.70 -0.50
N GLY A 164 7.77 18.83 -0.46
CA GLY A 164 7.21 20.12 -0.06
C GLY A 164 7.34 20.42 1.43
N ALA A 165 6.48 21.28 1.95
CA ALA A 165 6.50 21.71 3.35
C ALA A 165 5.74 20.74 4.28
N LYS A 166 6.03 20.82 5.59
CA LYS A 166 5.30 20.10 6.66
C LYS A 166 5.27 18.57 6.51
N THR A 167 6.30 17.98 5.90
CA THR A 167 6.36 16.52 5.69
C THR A 167 6.43 15.72 6.99
N ALA A 168 7.05 16.28 8.04
CA ALA A 168 7.11 15.68 9.37
C ALA A 168 5.71 15.44 10.01
N VAL A 169 4.69 16.20 9.58
CA VAL A 169 3.30 16.02 10.03
C VAL A 169 2.41 15.39 8.96
N GLY A 170 3.02 14.77 7.94
CA GLY A 170 2.34 13.93 6.94
C GLY A 170 1.97 14.61 5.61
N TYR A 171 2.26 15.90 5.43
CA TYR A 171 2.06 16.56 4.14
C TYR A 171 3.06 16.05 3.09
N GLY A 172 2.70 16.17 1.81
CA GLY A 172 3.63 15.81 0.74
C GLY A 172 3.85 14.30 0.57
N ALA A 173 3.12 13.46 1.30
CA ALA A 173 3.12 12.03 1.08
C ALA A 173 2.59 11.71 -0.32
N MET A 174 3.31 10.85 -1.03
CA MET A 174 2.97 10.44 -2.38
C MET A 174 3.01 8.92 -2.45
N GLU A 175 2.32 8.33 -3.41
CA GLU A 175 2.45 6.92 -3.74
C GLU A 175 2.45 6.72 -5.25
N THR A 176 3.21 5.74 -5.73
CA THR A 176 3.11 5.31 -7.13
C THR A 176 1.87 4.45 -7.32
N GLU A 177 1.37 4.34 -8.55
CA GLU A 177 0.25 3.45 -8.87
C GLU A 177 0.53 2.00 -8.45
N ARG A 178 1.77 1.53 -8.63
CA ARG A 178 2.20 0.20 -8.14
C ARG A 178 2.10 0.08 -6.61
N MET A 179 2.49 1.10 -5.87
CA MET A 179 2.38 1.12 -4.41
C MET A 179 0.91 1.11 -3.96
N LYS A 180 0.06 1.91 -4.61
CA LYS A 180 -1.38 1.97 -4.38
C LYS A 180 -2.04 0.61 -4.62
N GLN A 181 -1.76 -0.02 -5.76
CA GLN A 181 -2.28 -1.35 -6.09
C GLN A 181 -1.84 -2.42 -5.08
N ALA A 182 -0.56 -2.43 -4.69
CA ALA A 182 -0.06 -3.35 -3.68
C ALA A 182 -0.75 -3.17 -2.32
N ARG A 183 -0.99 -1.91 -1.92
CA ARG A 183 -1.70 -1.57 -0.68
C ARG A 183 -3.16 -2.03 -0.72
N LEU A 184 -3.87 -1.79 -1.82
CA LEU A 184 -5.25 -2.24 -1.99
C LEU A 184 -5.37 -3.77 -1.99
N ALA A 185 -4.46 -4.47 -2.67
CA ALA A 185 -4.43 -5.93 -2.69
C ALA A 185 -4.16 -6.53 -1.30
N GLU A 186 -3.26 -5.94 -0.52
CA GLU A 186 -2.98 -6.37 0.85
C GLU A 186 -4.18 -6.12 1.77
N MET A 187 -4.84 -4.96 1.66
CA MET A 187 -6.06 -4.66 2.41
C MET A 187 -7.19 -5.66 2.09
N GLU A 188 -7.39 -6.00 0.82
CA GLU A 188 -8.40 -7.00 0.43
C GLU A 188 -8.08 -8.39 0.96
N LYS A 189 -6.80 -8.80 0.90
CA LYS A 189 -6.34 -10.07 1.47
C LYS A 189 -6.58 -10.13 2.98
N GLN A 190 -6.29 -9.06 3.70
CA GLN A 190 -6.54 -8.95 5.15
C GLN A 190 -8.03 -9.05 5.46
N ARG A 191 -8.87 -8.29 4.74
CA ARG A 191 -10.34 -8.34 4.89
C ARG A 191 -10.91 -9.74 4.64
N GLN A 192 -10.39 -10.44 3.63
CA GLN A 192 -10.78 -11.82 3.35
C GLN A 192 -10.35 -12.78 4.46
N ALA A 193 -9.13 -12.65 4.97
CA ALA A 193 -8.63 -13.46 6.08
C ALA A 193 -9.44 -13.22 7.37
N GLU A 194 -9.74 -11.97 7.71
CA GLU A 194 -10.60 -11.60 8.85
C GLU A 194 -12.02 -12.17 8.70
N THR A 195 -12.60 -12.07 7.51
CA THR A 195 -13.92 -12.64 7.23
C THR A 195 -13.91 -14.17 7.36
N GLN A 196 -12.88 -14.85 6.85
CA GLN A 196 -12.74 -16.30 6.94
C GLN A 196 -12.55 -16.75 8.39
N THR A 197 -11.69 -16.07 9.15
CA THR A 197 -11.46 -16.38 10.57
C THR A 197 -12.70 -16.13 11.42
N ALA A 198 -13.43 -15.03 11.20
CA ALA A 198 -14.69 -14.78 11.88
C ALA A 198 -15.75 -15.86 11.56
N ARG A 199 -15.87 -16.26 10.29
CA ARG A 199 -16.77 -17.36 9.88
C ARG A 199 -16.37 -18.70 10.49
N ALA A 200 -15.08 -19.00 10.59
CA ALA A 200 -14.58 -20.23 11.20
C ALA A 200 -14.91 -20.28 12.69
N ARG A 201 -14.64 -19.19 13.43
CA ARG A 201 -14.97 -19.06 14.86
C ARG A 201 -16.47 -19.19 15.13
N GLU A 202 -17.30 -18.55 14.32
CA GLU A 202 -18.75 -18.67 14.44
C GLU A 202 -19.22 -20.11 14.18
N ARG A 203 -18.63 -20.78 13.19
CA ARG A 203 -18.94 -22.19 12.91
C ARG A 203 -18.51 -23.11 14.07
N GLU A 204 -17.32 -22.91 14.62
CA GLU A 204 -16.84 -23.67 15.78
C GLU A 204 -17.77 -23.48 16.99
N ARG A 205 -18.21 -22.24 17.24
CA ARG A 205 -19.18 -21.93 18.29
C ARG A 205 -20.51 -22.64 18.07
N GLN A 206 -21.06 -22.59 16.85
CA GLN A 206 -22.30 -23.29 16.51
C GLN A 206 -22.15 -24.82 16.66
N GLU A 207 -21.01 -25.39 16.28
CA GLU A 207 -20.74 -26.82 16.46
C GLU A 207 -20.60 -27.20 17.94
N ALA A 208 -20.04 -26.33 18.79
CA ALA A 208 -19.94 -26.54 20.24
C ALA A 208 -21.29 -26.42 20.97
N GLU A 209 -22.16 -25.51 20.53
CA GLU A 209 -23.51 -25.30 21.08
C GLU A 209 -24.55 -26.28 20.48
N ALA A 210 -24.12 -27.20 19.59
CA ALA A 210 -25.03 -28.07 18.86
C ALA A 210 -25.71 -29.11 19.77
N VAL A 211 -27.04 -29.12 19.75
CA VAL A 211 -27.87 -30.10 20.45
C VAL A 211 -28.36 -31.17 19.47
N CYS A 212 -28.30 -32.45 19.87
CA CYS A 212 -28.86 -33.55 19.09
C CYS A 212 -30.37 -33.67 19.34
N TRP A 213 -31.17 -33.54 18.29
CA TRP A 213 -32.58 -33.92 18.28
C TRP A 213 -32.72 -35.34 17.72
N HIS A 214 -33.04 -36.28 18.59
CA HIS A 214 -33.22 -37.67 18.20
C HIS A 214 -34.57 -37.88 17.49
N GLY A 215 -34.52 -38.49 16.30
CA GLY A 215 -35.70 -38.80 15.49
C GLY A 215 -36.52 -37.56 15.09
N ALA A 216 -35.86 -36.47 14.70
CA ALA A 216 -36.49 -35.26 14.16
C ALA A 216 -37.02 -35.52 12.75
N ARG A 217 -38.19 -34.95 12.43
CA ARG A 217 -38.81 -35.06 11.10
C ARG A 217 -38.07 -34.16 10.12
N ILE A 218 -37.68 -34.70 8.97
CA ILE A 218 -36.98 -33.95 7.92
C ILE A 218 -37.92 -33.57 6.78
N LYS A 219 -37.78 -32.35 6.26
CA LYS A 219 -38.46 -31.86 5.06
C LYS A 219 -37.47 -31.11 4.19
N PHE A 220 -37.50 -31.34 2.87
CA PHE A 220 -36.72 -30.57 1.91
C PHE A 220 -37.64 -29.72 1.04
N ASN A 221 -37.39 -28.43 0.98
CA ASN A 221 -38.09 -27.52 0.08
C ASN A 221 -37.25 -27.33 -1.19
N ARG A 222 -37.74 -27.88 -2.31
CA ARG A 222 -37.07 -27.80 -3.61
C ARG A 222 -36.99 -26.37 -4.18
N ALA A 223 -37.95 -25.50 -3.86
CA ALA A 223 -38.01 -24.16 -4.43
C ALA A 223 -36.89 -23.25 -3.91
N ASN A 224 -36.61 -23.33 -2.61
CA ASN A 224 -35.55 -22.55 -1.97
C ASN A 224 -34.34 -23.39 -1.52
N LYS A 225 -34.34 -24.69 -1.90
CA LYS A 225 -33.24 -25.63 -1.65
C LYS A 225 -32.86 -25.75 -0.17
N SER A 226 -33.85 -25.60 0.72
CA SER A 226 -33.65 -25.66 2.17
C SER A 226 -34.03 -27.01 2.77
N LEU A 227 -33.30 -27.44 3.79
CA LEU A 227 -33.58 -28.64 4.58
C LEU A 227 -34.01 -28.23 5.99
N THR A 228 -35.16 -28.71 6.43
CA THR A 228 -35.74 -28.38 7.74
C THR A 228 -35.85 -29.62 8.60
N ALA A 229 -35.44 -29.52 9.86
CA ALA A 229 -35.68 -30.48 10.92
C ALA A 229 -36.77 -29.95 11.86
N GLU A 230 -37.72 -30.80 12.23
CA GLU A 230 -38.84 -30.46 13.11
C GLU A 230 -38.96 -31.49 14.24
N LYS A 231 -39.00 -31.01 15.49
CA LYS A 231 -39.12 -31.84 16.70
C LYS A 231 -39.83 -31.07 17.80
N ASP A 232 -40.87 -31.67 18.39
CA ASP A 232 -41.60 -31.15 19.55
C ASP A 232 -42.04 -29.67 19.41
N GLY A 233 -42.54 -29.31 18.22
CA GLY A 233 -42.99 -27.95 17.88
C GLY A 233 -41.87 -26.95 17.57
N LYS A 234 -40.59 -27.36 17.66
CA LYS A 234 -39.42 -26.55 17.29
C LYS A 234 -38.95 -26.90 15.88
N THR A 235 -38.36 -25.93 15.20
CA THR A 235 -37.82 -26.09 13.85
C THR A 235 -36.39 -25.56 13.76
N ALA A 236 -35.57 -26.24 12.98
CA ALA A 236 -34.24 -25.79 12.60
C ALA A 236 -34.08 -25.94 11.09
N ILE A 237 -33.48 -24.95 10.43
CA ILE A 237 -33.38 -24.88 8.98
C ILE A 237 -31.94 -24.71 8.51
N ALA A 238 -31.61 -25.36 7.40
CA ALA A 238 -30.41 -25.12 6.62
C ALA A 238 -30.84 -24.59 5.24
N LEU A 239 -30.55 -23.33 4.97
CA LEU A 239 -30.81 -22.71 3.66
C LEU A 239 -29.76 -23.13 2.63
N ALA A 240 -30.01 -22.88 1.34
CA ALA A 240 -29.04 -23.12 0.28
C ALA A 240 -27.73 -22.32 0.50
N PRO A 241 -26.56 -22.86 0.16
CA PRO A 241 -26.33 -24.21 -0.40
C PRO A 241 -26.29 -25.32 0.66
N ARG A 242 -26.29 -24.98 1.95
CA ARG A 242 -26.10 -25.94 3.05
C ARG A 242 -27.22 -26.97 3.13
N GLY A 243 -28.47 -26.59 2.86
CA GLY A 243 -29.60 -27.52 2.82
C GLY A 243 -29.42 -28.64 1.81
N GLU A 244 -28.98 -28.30 0.59
CA GLU A 244 -28.66 -29.28 -0.45
C GLU A 244 -27.47 -30.16 -0.07
N MET A 245 -26.42 -29.58 0.51
CA MET A 245 -25.26 -30.35 0.97
C MET A 245 -25.64 -31.38 2.03
N LEU A 246 -26.51 -31.00 2.98
CA LEU A 246 -27.00 -31.92 4.01
C LEU A 246 -27.88 -33.01 3.41
N LEU A 247 -28.77 -32.68 2.48
CA LEU A 247 -29.58 -33.69 1.78
C LEU A 247 -28.69 -34.66 0.97
N ALA A 248 -27.68 -34.14 0.29
CA ALA A 248 -26.73 -34.92 -0.50
C ALA A 248 -25.83 -35.82 0.37
N SER A 249 -25.62 -35.47 1.64
CA SER A 249 -24.87 -36.30 2.59
C SER A 249 -25.63 -37.55 3.05
N LEU A 250 -26.95 -37.64 2.78
CA LEU A 250 -27.78 -38.78 3.14
C LEU A 250 -27.72 -39.90 2.08
N PRO A 251 -27.93 -41.17 2.49
CA PRO A 251 -28.10 -42.30 1.58
C PRO A 251 -29.17 -42.04 0.50
N ALA A 252 -28.99 -42.65 -0.67
CA ALA A 252 -29.83 -42.40 -1.84
C ALA A 252 -31.31 -42.74 -1.59
N ASP A 253 -31.60 -43.83 -0.90
CA ASP A 253 -32.96 -44.27 -0.57
C ASP A 253 -33.66 -43.27 0.36
N ILE A 254 -32.95 -42.76 1.37
CA ILE A 254 -33.47 -41.75 2.30
C ILE A 254 -33.71 -40.42 1.58
N ARG A 255 -32.78 -40.03 0.71
CA ARG A 255 -32.90 -38.81 -0.10
C ARG A 255 -34.15 -38.85 -0.97
N THR A 256 -34.36 -39.94 -1.71
CA THR A 256 -35.55 -40.11 -2.55
C THR A 256 -36.84 -40.02 -1.74
N LYS A 257 -36.88 -40.59 -0.53
CA LYS A 257 -38.03 -40.48 0.37
C LYS A 257 -38.30 -39.03 0.79
N ILE A 258 -37.27 -38.30 1.25
CA ILE A 258 -37.40 -36.89 1.66
C ILE A 258 -37.86 -36.02 0.48
N GLU A 259 -37.27 -36.23 -0.69
CA GLU A 259 -37.61 -35.52 -1.92
C GLU A 259 -39.03 -35.82 -2.42
N ALA A 260 -39.54 -37.03 -2.20
CA ALA A 260 -40.92 -37.42 -2.45
C ALA A 260 -41.89 -36.93 -1.33
N ASN A 261 -41.43 -36.05 -0.43
CA ASN A 261 -42.17 -35.57 0.74
C ASN A 261 -42.66 -36.68 1.68
N GLN A 262 -42.02 -37.85 1.65
CA GLN A 262 -42.31 -38.93 2.58
C GLN A 262 -41.73 -38.63 3.96
N PHE A 263 -42.37 -39.19 4.98
CA PHE A 263 -41.98 -38.97 6.36
C PHE A 263 -40.68 -39.73 6.68
N VAL A 264 -39.63 -38.99 7.03
CA VAL A 264 -38.33 -39.54 7.46
C VAL A 264 -37.95 -38.91 8.80
N LYS A 265 -37.52 -39.75 9.75
CA LYS A 265 -36.93 -39.33 11.02
C LYS A 265 -35.43 -39.58 11.01
N LEU A 266 -34.64 -38.59 11.41
CA LEU A 266 -33.19 -38.67 11.52
C LEU A 266 -32.73 -38.02 12.82
N ASP A 267 -31.51 -38.33 13.26
CA ASP A 267 -30.83 -37.60 14.30
C ASP A 267 -30.25 -36.32 13.69
N THR A 268 -30.58 -35.17 14.27
CA THR A 268 -30.17 -33.87 13.73
C THR A 268 -29.43 -33.05 14.78
N TYR A 269 -28.34 -32.44 14.38
CA TYR A 269 -27.57 -31.53 15.22
C TYR A 269 -27.95 -30.10 14.87
N VAL A 270 -28.44 -29.36 15.85
CA VAL A 270 -28.98 -28.01 15.66
C VAL A 270 -28.35 -27.04 16.65
N ALA A 271 -28.10 -25.80 16.21
CA ALA A 271 -27.74 -24.69 17.09
C ALA A 271 -28.76 -23.57 16.91
N GLY A 272 -29.54 -23.27 17.97
CA GLY A 272 -30.70 -22.39 17.87
C GLY A 272 -31.70 -22.89 16.81
N ASN A 273 -31.95 -22.06 15.79
CA ASN A 273 -32.83 -22.38 14.66
C ASN A 273 -32.06 -22.84 13.41
N THR A 274 -30.76 -23.12 13.52
CA THR A 274 -29.91 -23.53 12.40
C THR A 274 -29.67 -25.04 12.43
N LEU A 275 -29.97 -25.71 11.32
CA LEU A 275 -29.67 -27.13 11.13
C LEU A 275 -28.21 -27.29 10.67
N LEU A 276 -27.38 -27.95 11.48
CA LEU A 276 -25.95 -28.04 11.24
C LEU A 276 -25.54 -29.35 10.56
N ARG A 277 -26.11 -30.48 10.99
CA ARG A 277 -25.80 -31.84 10.52
C ARG A 277 -27.01 -32.76 10.65
N VAL A 278 -27.11 -33.74 9.76
CA VAL A 278 -28.10 -34.83 9.80
C VAL A 278 -27.36 -36.17 9.86
N LYS A 279 -27.89 -37.16 10.58
CA LYS A 279 -27.35 -38.51 10.67
C LYS A 279 -28.48 -39.53 10.63
N VAL A 280 -28.27 -40.61 9.89
CA VAL A 280 -29.22 -41.73 9.86
C VAL A 280 -29.19 -42.44 11.19
N ASN A 281 -30.38 -42.70 11.74
CA ASN A 281 -30.51 -43.49 12.96
C ASN A 281 -29.99 -44.91 12.66
N PRO A 282 -29.13 -45.47 13.51
CA PRO A 282 -28.71 -46.86 13.37
C PRO A 282 -29.91 -47.83 13.49
#